data_AF-A0A519WAQ3-F1
#
_entry.id   AF-A0A519WAQ3-F1
#
_cell.length_a   1.000
_cell.length_b   1.000
_cell.length_c   1.000
_cell.angle_alpha   90.00
_cell.angle_beta   90.00
_cell.angle_gamma   90.00
#
_symmetry.space_group_name_H-M   'P 1'
#
loop_
_entity.id
_entity.type
_entity.pdbx_description
1 polymer ?
#
loop_
_entity_poly.entity_id
_entity_poly.type
_entity_poly.pdbx_seq_one_letter_code
_entity_poly.pdbx_strand_id
1 'polypeptide(L)' 'MKKITLFIALAIMLGLHANAQKGLTAGTKAPSFAGVDQNGKEISLQGLLKQHKSVVLFFYRGQWCPYCNLHIKEL' A
#
# COMPACT_ATOMS: atom_id res chain seq x y z
N MET A 1 20.81 0.41 -40.68
CA MET A 1 19.43 0.43 -40.15
C MET A 1 19.20 -0.63 -39.06
N LYS A 2 19.34 -1.94 -39.33
CA LYS A 2 19.11 -3.02 -38.33
C LYS A 2 19.89 -2.87 -37.01
N LYS A 3 21.17 -2.45 -37.08
CA LYS A 3 22.00 -2.22 -35.87
C LYS A 3 21.46 -1.09 -35.00
N ILE A 4 21.03 0.01 -35.61
CA ILE A 4 20.44 1.17 -34.91
C ILE A 4 19.14 0.76 -34.22
N THR A 5 18.30 -0.01 -34.92
CA THR A 5 17.06 -0.56 -34.33
C THR A 5 17.36 -1.47 -33.13
N LEU A 6 18.44 -2.27 -33.20
CA LEU A 6 18.88 -3.13 -32.10
C LEU A 6 19.35 -2.33 -30.87
N PHE A 7 20.13 -1.27 -31.09
CA PHE A 7 20.61 -0.40 -30.01
C PHE A 7 19.47 0.36 -29.34
N ILE A 8 18.49 0.83 -30.11
CA ILE A 8 17.30 1.50 -29.56
C ILE A 8 16.47 0.52 -28.72
N ALA A 9 16.23 -0.70 -29.23
CA ALA A 9 15.50 -1.72 -28.48
C ALA A 9 16.20 -2.10 -27.16
N LEU A 10 17.53 -2.21 -27.18
CA LEU A 10 18.33 -2.50 -25.99
C LEU A 10 18.27 -1.37 -24.96
N ALA A 11 18.36 -0.11 -25.40
CA ALA A 11 18.25 1.05 -24.52
C ALA A 11 16.85 1.18 -23.88
N ILE A 12 15.79 0.85 -24.61
CA ILE A 12 14.42 0.85 -24.08
C ILE A 12 14.24 -0.25 -23.02
N MET A 13 14.77 -1.46 -23.25
CA MET A 13 14.73 -2.57 -22.28
C MET A 13 15.49 -2.23 -20.99
N LEU A 14 16.62 -1.52 -21.10
CA LEU A 14 17.40 -1.06 -19.94
C LEU A 14 16.75 0.12 -19.19
N GLY A 15 15.85 0.87 -19.83
CA GLY A 15 15.18 2.03 -19.22
C GLY A 15 13.91 1.70 -18.44
N LEU A 16 13.27 0.56 -18.71
CA LEU A 16 12.00 0.15 -18.07
C LEU A 16 12.26 -0.54 -16.73
N HIS A 17 12.50 0.24 -15.68
CA HIS A 17 12.52 -0.27 -14.31
C HIS A 17 11.15 -0.08 -13.65
N ALA A 18 10.46 -1.18 -13.33
CA ALA A 18 9.29 -1.16 -12.47
C ALA A 18 9.75 -0.92 -11.02
N ASN A 19 9.59 0.30 -10.51
CA ASN A 19 9.87 0.61 -9.12
C ASN A 19 8.74 0.04 -8.24
N ALA A 20 9.03 -1.03 -7.51
CA ALA A 20 8.14 -1.49 -6.45
C ALA A 20 8.16 -0.49 -5.27
N GLN A 21 7.00 -0.22 -4.66
CA GLN A 21 6.96 0.56 -3.42
C GLN A 21 7.67 -0.21 -2.30
N LYS A 22 8.62 0.46 -1.64
CA LYS A 22 9.24 -0.06 -0.41
C LYS A 22 8.30 0.18 0.76
N GLY A 23 8.06 -0.88 1.55
CA GLY A 23 7.31 -0.78 2.79
C GLY A 23 8.06 -0.01 3.89
N LEU A 24 7.34 0.37 4.94
CA LEU A 24 7.94 0.98 6.14
C LEU A 24 8.72 -0.07 6.94
N THR A 25 9.84 0.33 7.53
CA THR A 25 10.61 -0.51 8.45
C THR A 25 10.09 -0.39 9.88
N ALA A 26 10.29 -1.42 10.69
CA ALA A 26 9.91 -1.41 12.10
C ALA A 26 10.60 -0.25 12.85
N GLY A 27 9.87 0.38 13.77
CA GLY A 27 10.33 1.57 14.50
C GLY A 27 10.17 2.89 13.74
N THR A 28 9.86 2.85 12.44
CA THR A 28 9.50 4.07 11.69
C THR A 28 8.21 4.66 12.24
N LYS A 29 8.19 5.98 12.47
CA LYS A 29 6.96 6.69 12.82
C LYS A 29 5.93 6.50 11.72
N ALA A 30 4.76 5.95 12.07
CA ALA A 30 3.67 5.76 11.12
C ALA A 30 3.29 7.08 10.43
N PRO A 31 3.16 7.10 9.09
CA PRO A 31 2.66 8.26 8.37
C PRO A 31 1.28 8.67 8.86
N SER A 32 1.04 9.97 8.95
CA SER A 32 -0.29 10.47 9.29
C SER A 32 -1.27 10.13 8.17
N PHE A 33 -2.47 9.71 8.53
CA PHE A 33 -3.60 9.55 7.61
C PHE A 33 -4.86 10.18 8.19
N ALA A 34 -5.75 10.56 7.30
CA ALA A 34 -7.12 10.93 7.59
C ALA A 34 -8.03 10.39 6.49
N GLY A 35 -9.28 10.11 6.83
CA GLY A 35 -10.27 9.58 5.89
C GLY A 35 -11.65 9.59 6.51
N VAL A 36 -12.59 8.98 5.79
CA VAL A 36 -13.98 8.84 6.22
C VAL A 36 -14.27 7.35 6.37
N ASP A 37 -14.84 6.95 7.51
CA ASP A 37 -15.24 5.56 7.75
C ASP A 37 -16.52 5.19 6.97
N GLN A 38 -16.94 3.93 7.09
CA GLN A 38 -18.12 3.42 6.38
C GLN A 38 -19.45 4.08 6.80
N ASN A 39 -19.47 4.82 7.91
CA ASN A 39 -20.65 5.53 8.43
C ASN A 39 -20.59 7.03 8.10
N GLY A 40 -19.61 7.49 7.32
CA GLY A 40 -19.45 8.91 6.98
C GLY A 40 -18.73 9.73 8.04
N LYS A 41 -18.13 9.10 9.07
CA LYS A 41 -17.42 9.81 10.13
C LYS A 41 -15.96 10.05 9.75
N GLU A 42 -15.49 11.28 9.96
CA GLU A 42 -14.07 11.60 9.80
C GLU A 42 -13.23 10.89 10.87
N ILE A 43 -12.14 10.25 10.41
CA ILE A 43 -11.15 9.59 11.25
C ILE A 43 -9.75 10.06 10.88
N SER A 44 -8.85 10.10 11.86
CA SER A 44 -7.44 10.35 11.65
C SER A 44 -6.59 9.52 12.60
N LEU A 45 -5.36 9.17 12.19
CA LEU A 45 -4.44 8.44 13.05
C LEU A 45 -4.21 9.17 14.39
N GLN A 46 -4.09 10.50 14.35
CA GLN A 46 -3.86 11.32 15.52
C GLN A 46 -5.07 11.33 16.46
N GLY A 47 -6.30 11.39 15.91
CA GLY A 47 -7.53 11.30 16.69
C GLY A 47 -7.66 9.92 17.37
N LEU A 48 -7.40 8.86 16.62
CA LEU A 48 -7.45 7.48 17.14
C LEU A 48 -6.42 7.25 18.25
N LEU A 49 -5.18 7.73 18.10
CA LEU A 49 -4.13 7.59 19.12
C LEU A 49 -4.35 8.47 20.36
N LYS A 50 -5.20 9.49 20.31
CA LYS A 50 -5.64 10.23 21.51
C LYS A 50 -6.68 9.44 22.30
N GLN A 51 -7.53 8.68 21.61
CA GLN A 51 -8.61 7.90 22.22
C GLN A 51 -8.16 6.51 22.65
N HIS A 52 -7.14 5.96 21.98
CA HIS A 52 -6.68 4.59 22.16
C HIS A 52 -5.16 4.54 22.36
N LYS A 53 -4.70 3.55 23.15
CA LYS A 53 -3.26 3.33 23.40
C LYS A 53 -2.49 2.90 22.15
N SER A 54 -3.14 2.22 21.21
CA SER A 54 -2.54 1.68 19.99
C SER A 54 -3.54 1.61 18.84
N VAL A 55 -3.03 1.68 17.61
CA VAL A 55 -3.82 1.53 16.37
C VAL A 55 -3.16 0.47 15.50
N VAL A 56 -3.96 -0.45 14.97
CA VAL A 56 -3.54 -1.46 13.99
C VAL A 56 -4.16 -1.10 12.65
N LEU A 57 -3.35 -0.98 11.60
CA LEU A 57 -3.80 -0.75 10.23
C LEU A 57 -3.67 -2.03 9.42
N PHE A 58 -4.79 -2.54 8.92
CA PHE A 58 -4.84 -3.73 8.09
C PHE A 58 -5.30 -3.39 6.67
N PHE A 59 -4.52 -3.82 5.66
CA PHE A 59 -4.88 -3.63 4.26
C PHE A 59 -5.68 -4.82 3.74
N TYR A 60 -7.00 -4.64 3.64
CA TYR A 60 -7.88 -5.64 3.05
C TYR A 60 -8.04 -5.37 1.54
N ARG A 61 -7.38 -6.19 0.70
CA ARG A 61 -7.38 -6.05 -0.77
C ARG A 61 -8.72 -6.41 -1.44
N GLY A 62 -9.70 -6.86 -0.66
CA GLY A 62 -11.08 -7.00 -1.08
C GLY A 62 -11.63 -8.43 -1.01
N GLN A 63 -12.95 -8.47 -1.07
CA GLN A 63 -13.82 -9.63 -0.90
C GLN A 63 -13.65 -10.78 -1.91
N TRP A 64 -12.86 -10.59 -2.96
CA TRP A 64 -12.67 -11.59 -4.02
C TRP A 64 -11.74 -12.75 -3.59
N CYS A 65 -11.01 -12.59 -2.49
CA CYS A 65 -10.09 -13.61 -1.96
C CYS A 65 -10.76 -14.40 -0.81
N PRO A 66 -11.19 -15.67 -1.01
CA PRO A 66 -11.94 -16.41 0.01
C PRO A 66 -11.15 -16.63 1.30
N TYR A 67 -9.83 -16.89 1.21
CA TYR A 67 -8.97 -17.04 2.39
C TYR A 67 -8.81 -15.73 3.17
N CYS A 68 -8.68 -14.61 2.46
CA CYS A 68 -8.57 -13.30 3.07
C CYS A 68 -9.83 -12.95 3.86
N ASN A 69 -11.01 -13.33 3.35
CA ASN A 69 -12.28 -13.08 4.01
C ASN A 69 -12.46 -13.95 5.26
N LEU A 70 -12.01 -15.20 5.23
CA LEU A 70 -12.00 -16.07 6.42
C LEU A 70 -11.13 -15.46 7.51
N HIS A 71 -9.92 -15.03 7.16
CA HIS A 71 -9.02 -14.38 8.11
C HIS A 71 -9.62 -13.09 8.70
N ILE A 72 -10.25 -12.24 7.88
CA ILE A 72 -10.95 -11.05 8.37
C ILE A 72 -12.07 -11.39 9.37
N LYS A 73 -12.77 -12.52 9.20
CA LYS A 73 -13.82 -12.94 10.14
C LYS A 73 -13.28 -13.40 11.50
N GLU A 74 -12.00 -13.76 11.59
CA GLU A 74 -11.36 -14.25 12.81
C GLU A 74 -10.68 -13.14 13.62
N LEU A 75 -10.46 -11.97 13.02
CA LEU A 75 -9.92 -10.76 13.66
C LEU A 75 -11.00 -10.02 14.45
#